data_AF-H8I569-F1
#
_entry.id   AF-H8I569-F1
#
_cell.length_a   1.000
_cell.length_b   1.000
_cell.length_c   1.000
_cell.angle_alpha   90.00
_cell.angle_beta   90.00
_cell.angle_gamma   90.00
#
_symmetry.space_group_name_H-M   'P 1'
#
loop_
_entity.id
_entity.type
_entity.pdbx_description
1 polymer ?
#
loop_
_entity_poly.entity_id
_entity_poly.type
_entity_poly.pdbx_seq_one_letter_code
_entity_poly.pdbx_strand_id
1 'polypeptide(L)'
;MMDERGVEQGLLTSVGLILASAAVLFFVFSSFSSLRQSNTAIALESAASEVCGDVETVASMAIPYAAEKHYSYGFDVSICADYVAASSTNITFVRPLAVHIVPGMYFENGSLAWSNTNEMREYLNSSFNATGTPERPIDDDRAAELYGLMDRASRSTLLNPIKLEAGRPLVIEKAFLYTYNGSSHTLEAKSYVFVYQG
;
A
#
# COMPACT_ATOMS: atom_id res chain seq x y z
N MET A 1 32.74 1.87 -72.47
CA MET A 1 32.76 0.90 -71.36
C MET A 1 32.45 1.68 -70.10
N MET A 2 31.19 1.67 -69.68
CA MET A 2 30.78 2.23 -68.38
C MET A 2 31.25 1.27 -67.30
N ASP A 3 31.89 1.81 -66.27
CA ASP A 3 32.54 1.07 -65.19
C ASP A 3 31.49 0.54 -64.21
N GLU A 4 30.96 -0.66 -64.49
CA GLU A 4 29.95 -1.36 -63.67
C GLU A 4 30.42 -1.60 -62.23
N ARG A 5 31.74 -1.55 -61.97
CA ARG A 5 32.33 -1.75 -60.64
C ARG A 5 32.06 -0.60 -59.66
N GLY A 6 31.88 0.63 -60.16
CA GLY A 6 31.59 1.80 -59.32
C GLY A 6 30.15 1.81 -58.78
N VAL A 7 29.22 1.23 -59.52
CA VAL A 7 27.79 1.14 -59.14
C VAL A 7 27.58 0.05 -58.09
N GLU A 8 28.27 -1.09 -58.22
CA GLU A 8 28.22 -2.20 -57.26
C GLU A 8 28.84 -1.81 -55.90
N GLN A 9 29.97 -1.07 -55.90
CA GLN A 9 30.55 -0.55 -54.66
C GLN A 9 29.63 0.47 -53.96
N GLY A 10 28.98 1.36 -54.71
CA GLY A 10 28.01 2.33 -54.16
C GLY A 10 26.80 1.66 -53.50
N LEU A 11 26.26 0.61 -54.13
CA LEU A 11 25.16 -0.20 -53.58
C LEU A 11 25.59 -0.98 -52.31
N LEU A 12 26.77 -1.57 -52.30
CA LEU A 12 27.31 -2.26 -51.11
C LEU A 12 27.56 -1.30 -49.94
N THR A 13 28.11 -0.10 -50.19
CA THR A 13 28.30 0.90 -49.13
C THR A 13 27.00 1.47 -48.58
N SER A 14 25.99 1.66 -49.44
CA SER A 14 24.69 2.20 -49.01
C SER A 14 23.90 1.19 -48.17
N VAL A 15 23.90 -0.10 -48.56
CA VAL A 15 23.30 -1.18 -47.74
C VAL A 15 24.04 -1.33 -46.42
N GLY A 16 25.38 -1.29 -46.42
CA GLY A 16 26.19 -1.31 -45.20
C GLY A 16 25.87 -0.15 -44.25
N LEU A 17 25.67 1.05 -44.80
CA LEU A 17 25.35 2.25 -44.03
C LEU A 17 23.93 2.19 -43.43
N ILE A 18 22.96 1.63 -44.16
CA ILE A 18 21.60 1.39 -43.65
C ILE A 18 21.63 0.38 -42.51
N LEU A 19 22.36 -0.73 -42.66
CA LEU A 19 22.48 -1.74 -41.60
C LEU A 19 23.19 -1.19 -40.36
N ALA A 20 24.26 -0.42 -40.53
CA ALA A 20 24.95 0.25 -39.42
C ALA A 20 24.04 1.26 -38.70
N SER A 21 23.26 2.05 -39.46
CA SER A 21 22.32 3.00 -38.89
C SER A 21 21.18 2.31 -38.13
N ALA A 22 20.66 1.21 -38.66
CA ALA A 22 19.65 0.40 -37.99
C ALA A 22 20.17 -0.21 -36.68
N ALA A 23 21.42 -0.69 -36.65
CA ALA A 23 22.06 -1.21 -35.45
C ALA A 23 22.24 -0.12 -34.38
N VAL A 24 22.66 1.08 -34.77
CA VAL A 24 22.79 2.23 -33.84
C VAL A 24 21.43 2.64 -33.30
N LEU A 25 20.41 2.78 -34.15
CA LEU A 25 19.06 3.10 -33.71
C LEU A 25 18.52 2.04 -32.75
N PHE A 26 18.72 0.76 -33.05
CA PHE A 26 18.32 -0.33 -32.16
C PHE A 26 19.00 -0.22 -30.79
N PHE A 27 20.30 0.06 -30.76
CA PHE A 27 21.05 0.22 -29.51
C PHE A 27 20.56 1.44 -28.69
N VAL A 28 20.29 2.56 -29.36
CA VAL A 28 19.74 3.77 -28.76
C VAL A 28 18.34 3.51 -28.20
N PHE A 29 17.45 2.89 -28.97
CA PHE A 29 16.11 2.52 -28.51
C PHE A 29 16.14 1.54 -27.34
N SER A 30 17.03 0.53 -27.38
CA SER A 30 17.22 -0.42 -26.29
C SER A 30 17.74 0.25 -25.02
N SER A 31 18.61 1.25 -25.15
CA SER A 31 19.12 2.00 -24.01
C SER A 31 18.01 2.87 -23.38
N PHE A 32 17.21 3.54 -24.22
CA PHE A 32 16.07 4.33 -23.76
C PHE A 32 14.99 3.48 -23.09
N SER A 33 14.68 2.29 -23.61
CA SER A 33 13.70 1.39 -22.99
C SER A 33 14.18 0.89 -21.64
N SER A 34 15.47 0.54 -21.51
CA SER A 34 16.09 0.13 -20.25
C SER A 34 16.06 1.24 -19.19
N LEU A 35 16.40 2.49 -19.57
CA LEU A 35 16.33 3.64 -18.66
C LEU A 35 14.90 3.92 -18.18
N ARG A 36 13.90 3.81 -19.08
CA ARG A 36 12.49 3.98 -18.69
C ARG A 36 12.06 2.93 -17.67
N GLN A 37 12.40 1.66 -17.87
CA GLN A 37 12.08 0.59 -16.92
C GLN A 37 12.75 0.80 -15.56
N SER A 38 14.02 1.22 -15.55
CA SER A 38 14.74 1.54 -14.31
C SER A 38 14.10 2.72 -13.56
N ASN A 39 13.72 3.79 -14.26
CA ASN A 39 13.03 4.92 -13.66
C ASN A 39 11.65 4.53 -13.09
N THR A 40 10.90 3.67 -13.79
CA THR A 40 9.63 3.14 -13.28
C THR A 40 9.84 2.32 -12.02
N ALA A 41 10.84 1.42 -12.00
CA ALA A 41 11.12 0.60 -10.83
C ALA A 41 11.45 1.44 -9.59
N ILE A 42 12.31 2.46 -9.75
CA ILE A 42 12.65 3.40 -8.68
C ILE A 42 11.41 4.17 -8.19
N ALA A 43 10.55 4.61 -9.11
CA ALA A 43 9.33 5.33 -8.76
C ALA A 43 8.33 4.47 -7.96
N LEU A 44 8.15 3.20 -8.37
CA LEU A 44 7.30 2.24 -7.66
C LEU A 44 7.86 1.94 -6.26
N GLU A 45 9.17 1.72 -6.16
CA GLU A 45 9.85 1.52 -4.88
C GLU A 45 9.69 2.72 -3.95
N SER A 46 9.89 3.93 -4.48
CA SER A 46 9.73 5.18 -3.72
C SER A 46 8.31 5.34 -3.19
N ALA A 47 7.29 5.08 -4.00
CA ALA A 47 5.91 5.24 -3.57
C ALA A 47 5.47 4.22 -2.51
N ALA A 48 5.81 2.94 -2.70
CA ALA A 48 5.56 1.93 -1.68
C ALA A 48 6.31 2.26 -0.39
N SER A 49 7.53 2.79 -0.51
CA SER A 49 8.37 3.23 0.60
C SER A 49 7.82 4.42 1.37
N GLU A 50 7.31 5.42 0.66
CA GLU A 50 6.72 6.62 1.25
C GLU A 50 5.47 6.27 2.06
N VAL A 51 4.53 5.54 1.46
CA VAL A 51 3.30 5.11 2.15
C VAL A 51 3.62 4.21 3.35
N CYS A 52 4.54 3.26 3.19
CA CYS A 52 4.99 2.40 4.29
C CYS A 52 5.61 3.21 5.43
N GLY A 53 6.48 4.19 5.10
CA GLY A 53 7.14 5.04 6.09
C GLY A 53 6.15 5.92 6.86
N ASP A 54 5.12 6.43 6.20
CA ASP A 54 4.05 7.19 6.85
C ASP A 54 3.21 6.32 7.80
N VAL A 55 2.87 5.09 7.40
CA VAL A 55 2.17 4.12 8.27
C VAL A 55 3.03 3.79 9.50
N GLU A 56 4.32 3.49 9.30
CA GLU A 56 5.26 3.20 10.39
C GLU A 56 5.46 4.40 11.32
N THR A 57 5.49 5.61 10.77
CA THR A 57 5.60 6.85 11.54
C THR A 57 4.40 7.00 12.47
N VAL A 58 3.17 6.86 11.96
CA VAL A 58 1.96 6.91 12.81
C VAL A 58 1.96 5.77 13.83
N ALA A 59 2.37 4.57 13.42
CA ALA A 59 2.45 3.42 14.32
C ALA A 59 3.44 3.62 15.46
N SER A 60 4.54 4.35 15.22
CA SER A 60 5.57 4.65 16.22
C SER A 60 5.15 5.70 17.25
N MET A 61 4.08 6.46 17.01
CA MET A 61 3.62 7.51 17.92
C MET A 61 3.26 6.93 19.29
N ALA A 62 3.69 7.57 20.38
CA ALA A 62 3.41 7.09 21.74
C ALA A 62 1.94 7.26 22.16
N ILE A 63 1.21 8.15 21.50
CA ILE A 63 -0.17 8.55 21.81
C ILE A 63 -1.09 8.26 20.63
N PRO A 64 -2.43 8.26 20.83
CA PRO A 64 -3.36 8.29 19.70
C PRO A 64 -3.01 9.43 18.74
N TYR A 65 -3.01 9.14 17.45
CA TYR A 65 -2.59 10.11 16.44
C TYR A 65 -3.25 9.79 15.10
N ALA A 66 -3.69 10.81 14.38
CA ALA A 66 -4.26 10.68 13.04
C ALA A 66 -3.47 11.55 12.07
N ALA A 67 -3.18 11.02 10.89
CA ALA A 67 -2.59 11.73 9.78
C ALA A 67 -3.42 11.55 8.52
N GLU A 68 -3.57 12.63 7.76
CA GLU A 68 -4.14 12.60 6.42
C GLU A 68 -3.05 12.93 5.41
N LYS A 69 -2.85 12.05 4.44
CA LYS A 69 -1.81 12.18 3.41
C LYS A 69 -2.41 12.08 2.03
N HIS A 70 -2.11 13.06 1.18
CA HIS A 70 -2.53 13.06 -0.20
C HIS A 70 -1.40 12.53 -1.08
N TYR A 71 -1.69 11.46 -1.80
CA TYR A 71 -0.76 10.87 -2.74
C TYR A 71 -1.28 11.05 -4.16
N SER A 72 -0.39 11.44 -5.05
CA SER A 72 -0.67 11.51 -6.48
C SER A 72 0.43 10.79 -7.22
N TYR A 73 0.18 9.52 -7.51
CA TYR A 73 1.07 8.67 -8.27
C TYR A 73 0.49 8.43 -9.66
N GLY A 74 1.37 8.29 -10.67
CA GLY A 74 0.98 7.89 -12.03
C GLY A 74 0.80 6.38 -12.18
N PHE A 75 0.62 5.65 -11.08
CA PHE A 75 0.56 4.19 -11.00
C PHE A 75 -0.28 3.77 -9.80
N ASP A 76 -0.67 2.49 -9.77
CA ASP A 76 -1.56 1.96 -8.74
C ASP A 76 -0.78 1.68 -7.46
N VAL A 77 -1.29 2.14 -6.31
CA VAL A 77 -0.77 1.78 -4.99
C VAL A 77 -1.87 1.17 -4.17
N SER A 78 -1.58 0.05 -3.51
CA SER A 78 -2.49 -0.65 -2.62
C SER A 78 -1.82 -1.01 -1.31
N ILE A 79 -2.60 -1.02 -0.24
CA ILE A 79 -2.14 -1.31 1.11
C ILE A 79 -2.90 -2.54 1.63
N CYS A 80 -2.13 -3.50 2.12
CA CYS A 80 -2.59 -4.73 2.76
C CYS A 80 -2.15 -4.75 4.23
N ALA A 81 -2.61 -5.76 4.97
CA ALA A 81 -2.36 -5.94 6.40
C ALA A 81 -0.87 -5.88 6.78
N ASP A 82 0.00 -6.31 5.88
CA ASP A 82 1.40 -6.61 6.12
C ASP A 82 2.34 -6.07 5.03
N TYR A 83 1.83 -5.42 3.98
CA TYR A 83 2.65 -4.80 2.95
C TYR A 83 1.94 -3.66 2.21
N VAL A 84 2.75 -2.82 1.57
CA VAL A 84 2.32 -1.86 0.55
C VAL A 84 2.82 -2.34 -0.80
N ALA A 85 1.95 -2.35 -1.80
CA ALA A 85 2.32 -2.67 -3.18
C ALA A 85 2.14 -1.44 -4.07
N ALA A 86 3.13 -1.17 -4.91
CA ALA A 86 3.02 -0.20 -6.01
C ALA A 86 3.20 -0.94 -7.33
N SER A 87 2.25 -0.79 -8.24
CA SER A 87 2.22 -1.52 -9.52
C SER A 87 2.00 -0.61 -10.72
N SER A 88 2.76 -0.87 -11.77
CA SER A 88 2.52 -0.42 -13.13
C SER A 88 2.33 -1.64 -14.03
N THR A 89 1.85 -1.46 -15.27
CA THR A 89 1.32 -2.50 -16.18
C THR A 89 2.04 -3.86 -16.17
N ASN A 90 3.37 -3.90 -15.98
CA ASN A 90 4.17 -5.13 -15.95
C ASN A 90 5.14 -5.26 -14.77
N ILE A 91 5.13 -4.32 -13.82
CA ILE A 91 6.10 -4.28 -12.71
C ILE A 91 5.33 -3.98 -11.42
N THR A 92 5.54 -4.82 -10.41
CA THR A 92 5.02 -4.59 -9.06
C THR A 92 6.19 -4.60 -8.09
N PHE A 93 6.24 -3.57 -7.25
CA PHE A 93 7.13 -3.53 -6.10
C PHE A 93 6.30 -3.71 -4.83
N VAL A 94 6.80 -4.52 -3.90
CA VAL A 94 6.15 -4.80 -2.62
C VAL A 94 7.10 -4.45 -1.50
N ARG A 95 6.63 -3.64 -0.55
CA ARG A 95 7.34 -3.30 0.67
C ARG A 95 6.58 -3.86 1.88
N PRO A 96 7.20 -4.77 2.66
CA PRO A 96 6.62 -5.23 3.92
C PRO A 96 6.42 -4.07 4.91
N LEU A 97 5.32 -4.10 5.65
CA LEU A 97 5.07 -3.21 6.77
C LEU A 97 5.67 -3.83 8.04
N ALA A 98 6.35 -3.01 8.85
CA ALA A 98 6.79 -3.43 10.18
C ALA A 98 5.64 -3.61 11.20
N VAL A 99 4.43 -3.19 10.84
CA VAL A 99 3.25 -3.17 11.70
C VAL A 99 2.04 -3.74 10.98
N HIS A 100 1.20 -4.48 11.71
CA HIS A 100 -0.07 -4.93 11.17
C HIS A 100 -1.10 -3.80 11.19
N ILE A 101 -1.71 -3.55 10.04
CA ILE A 101 -2.78 -2.56 9.91
C ILE A 101 -4.16 -3.23 9.98
N VAL A 102 -5.12 -2.46 10.47
CA VAL A 102 -6.55 -2.76 10.41
C VAL A 102 -7.17 -1.84 9.36
N PRO A 103 -8.08 -2.29 8.50
CA PRO A 103 -8.78 -1.37 7.62
C PRO A 103 -9.70 -0.46 8.42
N GLY A 104 -9.70 0.82 8.10
CA GLY A 104 -10.73 1.73 8.59
C GLY A 104 -12.10 1.45 7.99
N MET A 105 -12.17 0.73 6.86
CA MET A 105 -13.43 0.24 6.28
C MET A 105 -13.47 -1.29 6.29
N TYR A 106 -14.33 -1.88 7.10
CA TYR A 106 -14.44 -3.34 7.24
C TYR A 106 -15.83 -3.83 6.85
N PHE A 107 -15.85 -4.93 6.10
CA PHE A 107 -17.06 -5.63 5.71
C PHE A 107 -17.09 -7.00 6.38
N GLU A 108 -18.21 -7.31 7.01
CA GLU A 108 -18.47 -8.61 7.62
C GLU A 108 -19.68 -9.24 6.94
N ASN A 109 -19.52 -10.47 6.42
CA ASN A 109 -20.59 -11.20 5.73
C ASN A 109 -21.26 -10.40 4.59
N GLY A 110 -20.49 -9.58 3.87
CA GLY A 110 -20.97 -8.77 2.75
C GLY A 110 -21.70 -7.48 3.16
N SER A 111 -21.79 -7.17 4.46
CA SER A 111 -22.34 -5.91 4.97
C SER A 111 -21.22 -5.04 5.54
N LEU A 112 -21.33 -3.72 5.36
CA LEU A 112 -20.40 -2.76 5.95
C LEU A 112 -20.56 -2.77 7.48
N ALA A 113 -19.50 -3.15 8.19
CA ALA A 113 -19.48 -3.20 9.65
C ALA A 113 -19.04 -1.85 10.24
N TRP A 114 -18.04 -1.21 9.64
CA TRP A 114 -17.63 0.17 9.94
C TRP A 114 -16.88 0.78 8.75
N SER A 115 -16.94 2.11 8.60
CA SER A 115 -16.24 2.86 7.55
C SER A 115 -15.12 3.77 8.06
N ASN A 116 -15.03 3.94 9.39
CA ASN A 116 -13.98 4.70 10.07
C ASN A 116 -13.85 4.23 11.52
N THR A 117 -12.89 4.81 12.26
CA THR A 117 -12.61 4.45 13.65
C THR A 117 -13.72 4.83 14.65
N ASN A 118 -14.51 5.87 14.36
CA ASN A 118 -15.67 6.22 15.20
C ASN A 118 -16.78 5.18 15.05
N GLU A 119 -17.14 4.81 13.82
CA GLU A 119 -18.11 3.74 13.55
C GLU A 119 -17.62 2.39 14.07
N MET A 120 -16.31 2.13 14.03
CA MET A 120 -15.73 0.94 14.66
C MET A 120 -16.02 0.91 16.16
N ARG A 121 -15.92 2.05 16.86
CA ARG A 121 -16.29 2.13 18.29
C ARG A 121 -17.79 1.94 18.53
N GLU A 122 -18.64 2.41 17.62
CA GLU A 122 -20.07 2.13 17.68
C GLU A 122 -20.37 0.65 17.48
N TYR A 123 -19.70 0.01 16.51
CA TYR A 123 -19.75 -1.44 16.31
C TYR A 123 -19.31 -2.16 17.59
N LEU A 124 -18.19 -1.77 18.20
CA LEU A 124 -17.74 -2.36 19.46
C LEU A 124 -18.77 -2.17 20.58
N ASN A 125 -19.37 -0.98 20.70
CA ASN A 125 -20.41 -0.74 21.70
C ASN A 125 -21.63 -1.65 21.48
N SER A 126 -22.00 -1.92 20.24
CA SER A 126 -23.12 -2.83 19.93
C SER A 126 -22.79 -4.31 20.19
N SER A 127 -21.57 -4.74 19.89
CA SER A 127 -21.14 -6.14 19.98
C SER A 127 -20.65 -6.52 21.38
N PHE A 128 -19.97 -5.59 22.06
CA PHE A 128 -19.28 -5.78 23.34
C PHE A 128 -19.91 -5.01 24.50
N ASN A 129 -20.94 -4.18 24.27
CA ASN A 129 -21.47 -3.23 25.26
C ASN A 129 -20.42 -2.25 25.82
N ALA A 130 -19.34 -2.05 25.07
CA ALA A 130 -18.21 -1.21 25.45
C ALA A 130 -17.52 -0.64 24.20
N THR A 131 -16.98 0.57 24.30
CA THR A 131 -16.35 1.29 23.18
C THR A 131 -14.86 1.01 23.04
N GLY A 132 -14.28 0.23 23.96
CA GLY A 132 -12.84 -0.04 24.02
C GLY A 132 -12.00 1.17 24.42
N THR A 133 -12.59 2.14 25.13
CA THR A 133 -11.89 3.33 25.66
C THR A 133 -11.47 3.10 27.11
N PRO A 134 -10.61 3.93 27.72
CA PRO A 134 -10.27 3.79 29.14
C PRO A 134 -11.50 3.84 30.07
N GLU A 135 -12.53 4.61 29.70
CA GLU A 135 -13.75 4.80 30.48
C GLU A 135 -14.73 3.64 30.30
N ARG A 136 -14.67 2.97 29.14
CA ARG A 136 -15.53 1.82 28.78
C ARG A 136 -14.70 0.75 28.07
N PRO A 137 -13.76 0.09 28.78
CA PRO A 137 -12.92 -0.95 28.21
C PRO A 137 -13.74 -2.21 27.95
N ILE A 138 -13.19 -3.10 27.13
CA ILE A 138 -13.79 -4.41 26.84
C ILE A 138 -13.46 -5.36 28.01
N ASP A 139 -14.45 -6.15 28.43
CA ASP A 139 -14.27 -7.12 29.51
C ASP A 139 -13.25 -8.21 29.14
N ASP A 140 -12.54 -8.75 30.15
CA ASP A 140 -11.44 -9.71 29.96
C ASP A 140 -11.87 -10.99 29.25
N ASP A 141 -13.04 -11.51 29.62
CA ASP A 141 -13.62 -12.72 29.05
C ASP A 141 -13.96 -12.56 27.55
N ARG A 142 -13.98 -11.32 27.06
CA ARG A 142 -14.24 -10.96 25.66
C ARG A 142 -13.03 -10.37 24.93
N ALA A 143 -11.89 -10.21 25.60
CA ALA A 143 -10.66 -9.68 24.98
C ALA A 143 -10.18 -10.56 23.81
N ALA A 144 -10.29 -11.89 23.94
CA ALA A 144 -9.93 -12.82 22.87
C ALA A 144 -10.83 -12.67 21.63
N GLU A 145 -12.12 -12.40 21.83
CA GLU A 145 -13.08 -12.15 20.76
C GLU A 145 -12.77 -10.84 20.03
N LEU A 146 -12.43 -9.77 20.77
CA LEU A 146 -11.96 -8.51 20.20
C LEU A 146 -10.70 -8.72 19.35
N TYR A 147 -9.71 -9.43 19.87
CA TYR A 147 -8.46 -9.67 19.14
C TYR A 147 -8.70 -10.49 17.87
N GLY A 148 -9.59 -11.48 17.94
CA GLY A 148 -10.01 -12.24 16.77
C GLY A 148 -10.74 -11.38 15.74
N LEU A 149 -11.60 -10.45 16.17
CA LEU A 149 -12.24 -9.49 15.28
C LEU A 149 -11.23 -8.61 14.55
N MET A 150 -10.27 -8.03 15.28
CA MET A 150 -9.24 -7.17 14.68
C MET A 150 -8.31 -7.93 13.74
N ASP A 151 -7.96 -9.18 14.05
CA ASP A 151 -7.18 -10.05 13.14
C ASP A 151 -7.95 -10.37 11.86
N ARG A 152 -9.25 -10.71 11.96
CA ARG A 152 -10.11 -10.93 10.79
C ARG A 152 -10.23 -9.67 9.92
N ALA A 153 -10.45 -8.51 10.55
CA ALA A 153 -10.50 -7.25 9.84
C ALA A 153 -9.17 -6.94 9.14
N SER A 154 -8.03 -7.16 9.81
CA SER A 154 -6.71 -6.99 9.19
C SER A 154 -6.58 -7.89 7.95
N ARG A 155 -6.87 -9.19 8.07
CA ARG A 155 -6.78 -10.15 6.96
C ARG A 155 -7.74 -9.87 5.81
N SER A 156 -8.85 -9.17 6.02
CA SER A 156 -9.77 -8.84 4.92
C SER A 156 -9.11 -7.96 3.86
N THR A 157 -8.09 -7.18 4.23
CA THR A 157 -7.30 -6.36 3.30
C THR A 157 -6.46 -7.19 2.33
N LEU A 158 -6.18 -8.47 2.62
CA LEU A 158 -5.49 -9.36 1.69
C LEU A 158 -6.36 -9.70 0.47
N LEU A 159 -7.68 -9.77 0.68
CA LEU A 159 -8.66 -10.02 -0.39
C LEU A 159 -9.12 -8.71 -1.04
N ASN A 160 -9.26 -7.64 -0.24
CA ASN A 160 -9.69 -6.33 -0.69
C ASN A 160 -8.70 -5.26 -0.20
N PRO A 161 -7.55 -5.10 -0.89
CA PRO A 161 -6.55 -4.10 -0.53
C PRO A 161 -7.12 -2.68 -0.55
N ILE A 162 -6.65 -1.84 0.35
CA ILE A 162 -6.99 -0.41 0.37
C ILE A 162 -6.27 0.24 -0.81
N LYS A 163 -7.02 0.64 -1.83
CA LYS A 163 -6.45 1.31 -3.01
C LYS A 163 -6.32 2.80 -2.73
N LEU A 164 -5.18 3.38 -3.11
CA LEU A 164 -5.00 4.82 -3.10
C LEU A 164 -5.72 5.41 -4.32
N GLU A 165 -6.74 6.22 -4.07
CA GLU A 165 -7.48 6.91 -5.12
C GLU A 165 -6.95 8.33 -5.29
N ALA A 166 -6.73 8.74 -6.53
CA ALA A 166 -6.28 10.10 -6.81
C ALA A 166 -7.33 11.12 -6.33
N GLY A 167 -6.89 12.11 -5.55
CA GLY A 167 -7.76 13.18 -5.05
C GLY A 167 -8.49 12.87 -3.74
N ARG A 168 -8.26 11.68 -3.14
CA ARG A 168 -8.72 11.35 -1.79
C ARG A 168 -7.52 11.22 -0.83
N PRO A 169 -7.62 11.72 0.41
CA PRO A 169 -6.59 11.50 1.40
C PRO A 169 -6.57 10.04 1.83
N LEU A 170 -5.37 9.51 2.04
CA LEU A 170 -5.18 8.34 2.88
C LEU A 170 -5.18 8.79 4.34
N VAL A 171 -6.12 8.28 5.11
CA VAL A 171 -6.18 8.46 6.57
C VAL A 171 -5.42 7.30 7.22
N ILE A 172 -4.48 7.64 8.10
CA ILE A 172 -3.71 6.70 8.90
C ILE A 172 -3.90 7.10 10.36
N GLU A 173 -4.53 6.24 11.15
CA GLU A 173 -4.87 6.53 12.54
C GLU A 173 -4.32 5.47 13.49
N LYS A 174 -3.56 5.88 14.50
CA LYS A 174 -3.24 5.06 15.66
C LYS A 174 -4.29 5.27 16.73
N ALA A 175 -4.96 4.18 17.12
CA ALA A 175 -5.87 4.17 18.26
C ALA A 175 -5.49 3.04 19.24
N PHE A 176 -5.83 3.25 20.51
CA PHE A 176 -5.70 2.21 21.53
C PHE A 176 -7.09 1.67 21.86
N LEU A 177 -7.18 0.34 21.91
CA LEU A 177 -8.33 -0.36 22.48
C LEU A 177 -7.93 -0.93 23.83
N TYR A 178 -8.78 -0.68 24.82
CA TYR A 178 -8.54 -1.03 26.20
C TYR A 178 -9.36 -2.25 26.60
N THR A 179 -8.73 -3.19 27.28
CA THR A 179 -9.35 -4.39 27.87
C THR A 179 -9.04 -4.46 29.36
N TYR A 180 -9.90 -5.08 30.15
CA TYR A 180 -9.49 -5.51 31.50
C TYR A 180 -8.67 -6.79 31.42
N ASN A 181 -7.62 -6.90 32.25
CA ASN A 181 -6.99 -8.19 32.54
C ASN A 181 -7.73 -8.84 33.72
N GLY A 182 -8.27 -10.04 33.52
CA GLY A 182 -9.14 -10.70 34.49
C GLY A 182 -8.41 -11.25 35.72
N SER A 183 -7.08 -11.35 35.67
CA SER A 183 -6.27 -11.79 36.82
C SER A 183 -5.85 -10.63 37.72
N SER A 184 -5.51 -9.48 37.14
CA SER A 184 -5.00 -8.31 37.87
C SER A 184 -6.01 -7.17 38.01
N HIS A 185 -7.16 -7.25 37.33
CA HIS A 185 -8.11 -6.15 37.14
C HIS A 185 -7.46 -4.85 36.64
N THR A 186 -6.31 -4.96 35.97
CA THR A 186 -5.61 -3.81 35.39
C THR A 186 -6.11 -3.56 33.99
N LEU A 187 -6.14 -2.28 33.61
CA LEU A 187 -6.41 -1.86 32.25
C LEU A 187 -5.20 -2.20 31.36
N GLU A 188 -5.43 -2.97 30.31
CA GLU A 188 -4.44 -3.23 29.27
C GLU A 188 -4.80 -2.45 28.01
N ALA A 189 -3.80 -1.88 27.36
CA ALA A 189 -3.98 -1.10 26.13
C ALA A 189 -3.28 -1.80 24.99
N LYS A 190 -4.02 -2.08 23.91
CA LYS A 190 -3.44 -2.59 22.66
C LYS A 190 -3.58 -1.54 21.57
N SER A 191 -2.47 -1.21 20.93
CA SER A 191 -2.46 -0.26 19.83
C SER A 191 -2.85 -0.93 18.51
N TYR A 192 -3.64 -0.23 17.72
CA TYR A 192 -4.03 -0.60 16.36
C TYR A 192 -3.78 0.58 15.42
N VAL A 193 -3.35 0.28 14.20
CA VAL A 193 -3.14 1.27 13.14
C VAL A 193 -4.20 1.05 12.08
N PHE A 194 -5.13 1.99 11.98
CA PHE A 194 -6.21 1.99 11.01
C PHE A 194 -5.79 2.73 9.76
N VAL A 195 -6.07 2.16 8.59
CA VAL A 195 -5.77 2.77 7.30
C VAL A 195 -7.00 2.73 6.41
N TYR A 196 -7.37 3.87 5.80
CA TYR A 196 -8.54 3.98 4.92
C TYR A 196 -8.50 5.23 4.04
N GLN A 197 -9.35 5.28 3.01
CA GLN A 197 -9.54 6.48 2.19
C GLN A 197 -10.57 7.40 2.85
N GLY A 198 -10.28 8.70 2.91
CA GLY A 198 -11.19 9.75 3.40
C GLY A 198 -12.10 10.34 2.34
#